data_AF-A0A2E4PF26-F1
#
_entry.id   AF-A0A2E4PF26-F1
#
_cell.length_a   1.000
_cell.length_b   1.000
_cell.length_c   1.000
_cell.angle_alpha   90.00
_cell.angle_beta   90.00
_cell.angle_gamma   90.00
#
_symmetry.space_group_name_H-M   'P 1'
#
loop_
_entity.id
_entity.type
_entity.pdbx_description
1 polymer ?
#
loop_
_entity_poly.entity_id
_entity_poly.type
_entity_poly.pdbx_seq_one_letter_code
_entity_poly.pdbx_strand_id
1 'polypeptide(L)'
;MPPILGNIELKGRFVTLTVNSAERAKAGTPLFTKALGNLVRAPLTEIQTIDQMRADHEGNDAPRSVVPPEIATKLVHEMLDKSYRETLDQPVGMLGDITPRAASKSANGRVKLVEWLKYIENRSAQQPDDTDPMATYDYSWLWRELGVENERR
;
A
#
# COMPACT_ATOMS: atom_id res chain seq x y z
N MET A 1 5.59 -12.01 10.86
CA MET A 1 4.21 -11.82 10.36
C MET A 1 3.83 -13.07 9.58
N PRO A 2 2.69 -13.73 9.85
CA PRO A 2 2.28 -14.91 9.07
C PRO A 2 1.94 -14.50 7.63
N PRO A 3 2.20 -15.35 6.62
CA PRO A 3 1.87 -15.04 5.24
C PRO A 3 0.36 -14.92 5.06
N ILE A 4 -0.09 -13.84 4.44
CA ILE A 4 -1.50 -13.69 4.04
C ILE A 4 -1.80 -14.72 2.95
N LEU A 5 -2.79 -15.58 3.18
CA LEU A 5 -3.09 -16.70 2.27
C LEU A 5 -4.06 -16.32 1.14
N GLY A 6 -4.87 -15.29 1.35
CA GLY A 6 -5.83 -14.72 0.43
C GLY A 6 -6.72 -13.71 1.14
N ASN A 7 -7.52 -12.96 0.38
CA ASN A 7 -8.58 -12.10 0.91
C ASN A 7 -9.95 -12.74 0.66
N ILE A 8 -10.89 -12.53 1.58
CA ILE A 8 -12.25 -13.05 1.48
C ILE A 8 -13.21 -11.89 1.65
N GLU A 9 -14.06 -11.68 0.66
CA GLU A 9 -15.08 -10.63 0.70
C GLU A 9 -16.47 -11.21 0.42
N LEU A 10 -17.47 -10.74 1.15
CA LEU A 10 -18.88 -10.99 0.87
C LEU A 10 -19.51 -9.68 0.36
N LYS A 11 -19.86 -9.64 -0.91
CA LYS A 11 -20.52 -8.48 -1.53
C LYS A 11 -21.87 -8.90 -2.10
N GLY A 12 -22.94 -8.45 -1.46
CA GLY A 12 -24.30 -8.84 -1.80
C GLY A 12 -24.51 -10.35 -1.66
N ARG A 13 -24.73 -11.05 -2.78
CA ARG A 13 -24.94 -12.51 -2.83
C ARG A 13 -23.72 -13.29 -3.28
N PHE A 14 -22.57 -12.64 -3.40
CA PHE A 14 -21.34 -13.24 -3.90
C PHE A 14 -20.29 -13.29 -2.80
N VAL A 15 -19.64 -14.45 -2.66
CA VAL A 15 -18.44 -14.63 -1.87
C VAL A 15 -17.26 -14.70 -2.84
N THR A 16 -16.29 -13.82 -2.67
CA THR A 16 -15.10 -13.74 -3.51
C THR A 16 -13.88 -14.14 -2.69
N LEU A 17 -13.15 -15.15 -3.17
CA LEU A 17 -11.83 -15.51 -2.67
C LEU A 17 -10.78 -14.97 -3.64
N THR A 18 -9.99 -14.00 -3.20
CA THR A 18 -8.88 -13.43 -3.97
C THR A 18 -7.57 -14.02 -3.49
N VAL A 19 -6.80 -14.62 -4.40
CA VAL A 19 -5.53 -15.28 -4.10
C VAL A 19 -4.49 -14.96 -5.18
N ASN A 20 -3.22 -14.92 -4.76
CA ASN A 20 -2.12 -14.53 -5.64
C ASN A 20 -1.56 -15.67 -6.51
N SER A 21 -2.16 -16.87 -6.49
CA SER A 21 -1.75 -17.96 -7.37
C SER A 21 -2.89 -18.91 -7.75
N ALA A 22 -2.81 -19.46 -8.95
CA ALA A 22 -3.77 -20.45 -9.45
C ALA A 22 -3.79 -21.73 -8.62
N GLU A 23 -2.66 -22.13 -8.03
CA GLU A 23 -2.56 -23.29 -7.13
C GLU A 23 -3.37 -23.05 -5.86
N ARG A 24 -3.31 -21.84 -5.29
CA ARG A 24 -4.11 -21.44 -4.13
C ARG A 24 -5.58 -21.30 -4.48
N ALA A 25 -5.91 -20.85 -5.70
CA ALA A 25 -7.31 -20.81 -6.15
C ALA A 25 -7.90 -22.22 -6.21
N LYS A 26 -7.17 -23.17 -6.83
CA LYS A 26 -7.56 -24.58 -6.89
C LYS A 26 -7.68 -25.23 -5.51
N ALA A 27 -6.79 -24.89 -4.58
CA ALA A 27 -6.84 -25.40 -3.20
C ALA A 27 -7.95 -24.76 -2.36
N GLY A 28 -8.26 -23.48 -2.59
CA GLY A 28 -9.26 -22.71 -1.85
C GLY A 28 -10.70 -23.07 -2.25
N THR A 29 -10.95 -23.35 -3.53
CA THR A 29 -12.29 -23.71 -4.04
C THR A 29 -12.96 -24.84 -3.25
N PRO A 30 -12.35 -26.04 -3.04
CA PRO A 30 -13.00 -27.11 -2.28
C PRO A 30 -13.19 -26.76 -0.80
N LEU A 31 -12.31 -25.95 -0.20
CA LEU A 31 -12.44 -25.50 1.18
C LEU A 31 -13.66 -24.59 1.35
N PHE A 32 -13.84 -23.64 0.44
CA PHE A 32 -14.98 -22.73 0.43
C PHE A 32 -16.29 -23.44 0.10
N THR A 33 -16.29 -24.33 -0.89
CA THR A 33 -17.46 -25.14 -1.23
C THR A 33 -17.88 -26.02 -0.05
N LYS A 34 -16.91 -26.60 0.68
CA LYS A 34 -17.21 -27.39 1.89
C LYS A 34 -17.76 -26.53 3.03
N ALA A 35 -17.23 -25.32 3.23
CA ALA A 35 -17.66 -24.42 4.29
C ALA A 35 -19.03 -23.78 4.04
N LEU A 36 -19.31 -23.41 2.79
CA LEU A 36 -20.56 -22.74 2.38
C LEU A 36 -21.65 -23.73 1.97
N GLY A 37 -21.28 -24.99 1.67
CA GLY A 37 -22.21 -26.07 1.36
C GLY A 37 -23.19 -25.69 0.25
N ASN A 38 -24.49 -25.86 0.52
CA ASN A 38 -25.56 -25.61 -0.44
C ASN A 38 -25.91 -24.12 -0.62
N LEU A 39 -25.23 -23.21 0.08
CA LEU A 39 -25.47 -21.76 -0.02
C LEU A 39 -24.83 -21.14 -1.28
N VAL A 40 -23.91 -21.87 -1.92
CA VAL A 40 -23.20 -21.44 -3.12
C VAL A 40 -23.50 -22.33 -4.31
N ARG A 41 -23.56 -21.73 -5.50
CA ARG A 41 -23.68 -22.44 -6.78
C ARG A 41 -22.28 -22.85 -7.26
N ALA A 42 -22.21 -23.52 -8.43
CA ALA A 42 -20.92 -23.84 -9.05
C ALA A 42 -20.03 -22.57 -9.12
N PRO A 43 -18.78 -22.65 -8.63
CA PRO A 43 -17.91 -21.48 -8.53
C PRO A 43 -17.55 -20.99 -9.92
N LEU A 44 -17.79 -19.72 -10.20
CA LEU A 44 -17.21 -19.05 -11.36
C LEU A 44 -15.75 -18.74 -11.00
N THR A 45 -14.80 -19.38 -11.68
CA THR A 45 -13.38 -19.08 -11.53
C THR A 45 -12.98 -18.11 -12.61
N GLU A 46 -12.58 -16.91 -12.21
CA GLU A 46 -12.03 -15.91 -13.11
C GLU A 46 -10.52 -15.81 -12.86
N ILE A 47 -9.74 -15.96 -13.93
CA ILE A 47 -8.29 -15.77 -13.88
C ILE A 47 -8.03 -14.39 -14.46
N GLN A 48 -7.76 -13.43 -13.59
CA GLN A 48 -7.35 -12.10 -14.02
C GLN A 48 -5.83 -12.06 -14.13
N THR A 49 -5.34 -11.58 -15.28
CA THR A 49 -3.91 -11.31 -15.47
C THR A 49 -3.50 -10.03 -14.76
N ILE A 50 -2.19 -9.85 -14.51
CA ILE A 50 -1.66 -8.63 -13.88
C ILE A 50 -2.03 -7.38 -14.69
N ASP A 51 -2.06 -7.48 -16.03
CA ASP A 51 -2.47 -6.37 -16.91
C ASP A 51 -3.98 -6.08 -16.82
N GLN A 52 -4.82 -7.11 -16.65
CA GLN A 52 -6.25 -6.91 -16.40
C GLN A 52 -6.52 -6.30 -15.03
N MET A 53 -5.74 -6.66 -14.00
CA MET A 53 -5.83 -6.01 -12.68
C MET A 53 -5.43 -4.53 -12.73
N ARG A 54 -4.44 -4.18 -13.57
CA ARG A 54 -4.06 -2.78 -13.81
C ARG A 54 -5.17 -2.02 -14.54
N ALA A 55 -5.73 -2.59 -15.60
CA ALA A 55 -6.83 -1.99 -16.35
C ALA A 55 -8.13 -1.86 -15.50
N ASP A 56 -8.42 -2.81 -14.61
CA ASP A 56 -9.54 -2.71 -13.67
C ASP A 56 -9.27 -1.67 -12.58
N HIS A 57 -8.02 -1.45 -12.16
CA HIS A 57 -7.68 -0.32 -11.27
C HIS A 57 -7.89 1.03 -11.97
N GLU A 58 -7.60 1.12 -13.27
CA GLU A 58 -7.86 2.31 -14.09
C GLU A 58 -9.35 2.51 -14.41
N GLY A 59 -10.14 1.42 -14.45
CA GLY A 59 -11.58 1.44 -14.73
C GLY A 59 -12.49 1.47 -13.49
N ASN A 60 -11.95 1.25 -12.29
CA ASN A 60 -12.66 1.43 -11.04
C ASN A 60 -12.62 2.92 -10.71
N ASP A 61 -13.55 3.68 -11.30
CA ASP A 61 -14.08 4.88 -10.67
C ASP A 61 -14.53 4.44 -9.26
N ALA A 62 -13.60 4.50 -8.30
CA ALA A 62 -13.92 4.41 -6.89
C ALA A 62 -15.13 5.32 -6.68
N PRO A 63 -16.19 4.87 -5.99
CA PRO A 63 -17.42 5.63 -5.88
C PRO A 63 -17.03 7.06 -5.52
N ARG A 64 -17.31 8.01 -6.43
CA ARG A 64 -16.88 9.42 -6.30
C ARG A 64 -17.06 9.79 -4.85
N SER A 65 -15.93 10.01 -4.17
CA SER A 65 -15.95 10.22 -2.73
C SER A 65 -16.99 11.30 -2.44
N VAL A 66 -17.94 11.01 -1.56
CA VAL A 66 -18.96 11.99 -1.12
C VAL A 66 -18.26 13.17 -0.40
N VAL A 67 -17.00 12.97 -0.01
CA VAL A 67 -16.12 13.95 0.58
C VAL A 67 -15.51 14.81 -0.53
N PRO A 68 -15.63 16.15 -0.45
CA PRO A 68 -14.97 17.05 -1.40
C PRO A 68 -13.47 16.75 -1.51
N PRO A 69 -12.87 16.82 -2.72
CA PRO A 69 -11.47 16.46 -2.94
C PRO A 69 -10.51 17.13 -1.96
N GLU A 70 -10.72 18.41 -1.63
CA GLU A 70 -9.89 19.14 -0.69
C GLU A 70 -9.94 18.58 0.75
N ILE A 71 -11.08 18.02 1.16
CA ILE A 71 -11.24 17.38 2.46
C ILE A 71 -10.60 15.99 2.44
N ALA A 72 -10.74 15.26 1.33
CA ALA A 72 -10.07 13.98 1.14
C ALA A 72 -8.54 14.13 1.17
N THR A 73 -7.98 15.13 0.48
CA THR A 73 -6.54 15.43 0.48
C THR A 73 -6.04 15.72 1.89
N LYS A 74 -6.71 16.59 2.65
CA LYS A 74 -6.32 16.89 4.03
C LYS A 74 -6.31 15.65 4.93
N LEU A 75 -7.36 14.82 4.86
CA LEU A 75 -7.45 13.59 5.65
C LEU A 75 -6.33 12.61 5.30
N VAL A 76 -6.02 12.45 4.01
CA VAL A 76 -4.91 11.59 3.56
C VAL A 76 -3.58 12.15 4.06
N HIS A 77 -3.35 13.45 3.96
CA HIS A 77 -2.11 14.08 4.44
C HIS A 77 -1.94 13.94 5.96
N GLU A 78 -3.00 14.13 6.75
CA GLU A 78 -2.97 13.92 8.21
C GLU A 78 -2.68 12.45 8.58
N MET A 79 -3.28 11.51 7.83
CA MET A 79 -2.99 10.09 8.00
C MET A 79 -1.53 9.79 7.68
N LEU A 80 -1.00 10.30 6.56
CA LEU A 80 0.39 10.10 6.15
C LEU A 80 1.36 10.68 7.16
N ASP A 81 1.10 11.89 7.66
CA ASP A 81 1.90 12.51 8.73
C ASP A 81 2.02 11.57 9.93
N LYS A 82 0.90 11.01 10.39
CA LYS A 82 0.88 10.07 11.51
C LYS A 82 1.66 8.79 11.17
N SER A 83 1.38 8.17 10.03
CA SER A 83 2.02 6.91 9.62
C SER A 83 3.53 7.06 9.46
N TYR A 84 3.99 8.17 8.88
CA TYR A 84 5.42 8.43 8.74
C TYR A 84 6.09 8.73 10.08
N ARG A 85 5.44 9.45 10.99
CA ARG A 85 5.96 9.65 12.37
C ARG A 85 6.17 8.32 13.07
N GLU A 86 5.19 7.43 13.00
CA GLU A 86 5.32 6.07 13.55
C GLU A 86 6.46 5.30 12.88
N THR A 87 6.60 5.42 11.56
CA THR A 87 7.68 4.77 10.78
C THR A 87 9.08 5.22 11.23
N LEU A 88 9.24 6.47 11.68
CA LEU A 88 10.53 6.96 12.18
C LEU A 88 11.02 6.20 13.42
N ASP A 89 10.10 5.58 14.16
CA ASP A 89 10.36 4.81 15.38
C ASP A 89 10.30 3.29 15.15
N GLN A 90 10.06 2.84 13.91
CA GLN A 90 10.04 1.42 13.53
C GLN A 90 11.29 1.02 12.73
N PRO A 91 11.75 -0.25 12.83
CA PRO A 91 12.81 -0.77 11.99
C PRO A 91 12.44 -0.75 10.50
N VAL A 92 13.37 -0.27 9.65
CA VAL A 92 13.18 -0.22 8.20
C VAL A 92 14.25 -1.10 7.52
N GLY A 93 13.82 -2.06 6.70
CA GLY A 93 14.72 -3.02 6.04
C GLY A 93 15.78 -2.35 5.16
N MET A 94 15.43 -1.29 4.42
CA MET A 94 16.40 -0.52 3.61
C MET A 94 17.49 0.16 4.45
N LEU A 95 17.24 0.41 5.74
CA LEU A 95 18.22 0.98 6.65
C LEU A 95 19.06 -0.10 7.35
N GLY A 96 18.78 -1.38 7.11
CA GLY A 96 19.41 -2.52 7.79
C GLY A 96 18.72 -2.87 9.11
N ASP A 97 17.38 -2.86 9.13
CA ASP A 97 16.53 -3.21 10.28
C ASP A 97 16.78 -2.35 11.54
N ILE A 98 17.18 -1.10 11.33
CA ILE A 98 17.24 -0.06 12.37
C ILE A 98 16.20 1.02 12.09
N THR A 99 15.88 1.80 13.11
CA THR A 99 14.92 2.91 12.95
C THR A 99 15.55 4.07 12.18
N PRO A 100 14.76 4.86 11.43
CA PRO A 100 15.24 6.07 10.79
C PRO A 100 15.94 7.05 11.75
N ARG A 101 15.39 7.25 12.95
CA ARG A 101 16.03 8.08 14.00
C ARG A 101 17.35 7.51 14.50
N ALA A 102 17.53 6.19 14.48
CA ALA A 102 18.80 5.57 14.85
C ALA A 102 19.83 5.72 13.72
N ALA A 103 19.41 5.50 12.46
CA ALA A 103 20.26 5.63 11.29
C ALA A 103 20.86 7.04 11.16
N SER A 104 20.13 8.09 11.55
CA SER A 104 20.56 9.49 11.42
C SER A 104 21.79 9.84 12.28
N LYS A 105 22.09 9.02 13.29
CA LYS A 105 23.20 9.23 14.23
C LYS A 105 24.57 8.81 13.68
N SER A 106 24.63 8.15 12.53
CA SER A 106 25.88 7.67 11.93
C SER A 106 26.06 8.18 10.51
N ALA A 107 27.30 8.42 10.08
CA ALA A 107 27.58 8.87 8.71
C ALA A 107 27.05 7.87 7.66
N ASN A 108 27.32 6.58 7.87
CA ASN A 108 26.83 5.52 6.98
C ASN A 108 25.29 5.40 6.98
N GLY A 109 24.65 5.55 8.15
CA GLY A 109 23.19 5.53 8.25
C GLY A 109 22.54 6.73 7.58
N ARG A 110 23.17 7.92 7.61
CA ARG A 110 22.69 9.10 6.89
C ARG A 110 22.70 8.90 5.37
N VAL A 111 23.71 8.23 4.81
CA VAL A 111 23.73 7.87 3.38
C VAL A 111 22.52 7.00 3.03
N LYS A 112 22.26 5.94 3.81
CA LYS A 112 21.09 5.07 3.60
C LYS A 112 19.75 5.80 3.80
N LEU A 113 19.69 6.76 4.72
CA LEU A 113 18.50 7.58 4.93
C LEU A 113 18.17 8.43 3.72
N VAL A 114 19.17 9.06 3.10
CA VAL A 114 18.96 9.85 1.88
C VAL A 114 18.43 8.97 0.75
N GLU A 115 19.01 7.78 0.55
CA GLU A 115 18.51 6.82 -0.45
C GLU A 115 17.07 6.38 -0.17
N TRP A 116 16.75 6.08 1.09
CA TRP A 116 15.41 5.69 1.50
C TRP A 116 14.38 6.81 1.32
N LEU A 117 14.72 8.05 1.68
CA LEU A 117 13.83 9.21 1.49
C LEU A 117 13.60 9.50 0.01
N LYS A 118 14.64 9.43 -0.83
CA LYS A 118 14.49 9.55 -2.30
C LYS A 118 13.61 8.44 -2.86
N TYR A 119 13.75 7.21 -2.36
CA TYR A 119 12.88 6.10 -2.76
C TYR A 119 11.39 6.39 -2.44
N ILE A 120 11.09 6.94 -1.26
CA ILE A 120 9.73 7.31 -0.87
C ILE A 120 9.15 8.41 -1.78
N GLU A 121 9.89 9.50 -2.00
CA GLU A 121 9.45 10.61 -2.84
C GLU A 121 9.24 10.15 -4.29
N ASN A 122 10.20 9.39 -4.85
CA ASN A 122 10.10 8.87 -6.22
C ASN A 122 8.90 7.94 -6.41
N ARG A 123 8.61 7.07 -5.44
CA ARG A 123 7.45 6.17 -5.51
C ARG A 123 6.14 6.95 -5.50
N SER A 124 6.08 8.04 -4.74
CA SER A 124 4.88 8.88 -4.63
C SER A 124 4.66 9.71 -5.89
N ALA A 125 5.74 10.20 -6.50
CA ALA A 125 5.70 10.93 -7.78
C ALA A 125 5.36 10.05 -8.99
N GLN A 126 5.46 8.72 -8.87
CA GLN A 126 5.08 7.77 -9.92
C GLN A 126 3.58 7.43 -9.93
N GLN A 127 2.76 8.10 -9.12
CA GLN A 127 1.32 7.90 -9.17
C GLN A 127 0.75 8.37 -10.53
N PRO A 128 -0.28 7.69 -11.08
CA PRO A 128 -0.81 8.01 -12.41
C PRO A 128 -1.42 9.40 -12.54
N ASP A 129 -1.85 9.98 -11.41
CA ASP A 129 -2.53 11.27 -11.33
C ASP A 129 -1.74 12.24 -10.42
N ASP A 130 -1.25 13.33 -11.00
CA ASP A 130 -0.53 14.39 -10.29
C ASP A 130 -1.39 15.11 -9.22
N THR A 131 -2.71 14.93 -9.29
CA THR A 131 -3.65 15.47 -8.31
C THR A 131 -4.01 14.48 -7.20
N ASP A 132 -3.45 13.26 -7.24
CA ASP A 132 -3.61 12.27 -6.17
C ASP A 132 -3.08 12.86 -4.84
N PRO A 133 -3.85 12.79 -3.73
CA PRO A 133 -3.39 13.20 -2.41
C PRO A 133 -2.04 12.62 -2.00
N MET A 134 -1.70 11.41 -2.47
CA MET A 134 -0.42 10.75 -2.24
C MET A 134 0.74 11.38 -3.05
N ALA A 135 0.46 11.86 -4.27
CA ALA A 135 1.44 12.54 -5.13
C ALA A 135 1.74 13.98 -4.64
N THR A 136 0.74 14.63 -4.03
CA THR A 136 0.82 16.03 -3.58
C THR A 136 1.33 16.22 -2.15
N TYR A 137 1.68 15.13 -1.45
CA TYR A 137 2.13 15.18 -0.06
C TYR A 137 3.55 15.75 0.08
N ASP A 138 3.76 16.65 1.06
CA ASP A 138 5.06 17.25 1.31
C ASP A 138 5.92 16.38 2.25
N TYR A 139 6.93 15.74 1.68
CA TYR A 139 7.91 14.94 2.40
C TYR A 139 9.01 15.79 3.09
N SER A 140 9.06 17.12 2.90
CA SER A 140 10.16 17.98 3.38
C SER A 140 10.41 17.87 4.89
N TRP A 141 9.36 17.64 5.67
CA TRP A 141 9.47 17.56 7.12
C TRP A 141 10.24 16.32 7.58
N LEU A 142 10.20 15.21 6.83
CA LEU A 142 10.97 14.01 7.15
C LEU A 142 12.47 14.26 7.05
N TRP A 143 12.87 14.94 5.98
CA TRP A 143 14.26 15.33 5.77
C TRP A 143 14.78 16.22 6.89
N ARG A 144 13.95 17.20 7.32
CA ARG A 144 14.27 18.10 8.44
C ARG A 144 14.33 17.36 9.77
N GLU A 145 13.36 16.51 10.06
CA GLU A 145 13.30 15.74 11.32
C GLU A 145 14.48 14.76 11.45
N LEU A 146 14.97 14.23 10.33
CA LEU A 146 16.13 13.34 10.28
C LEU A 146 17.47 14.08 10.12
N GLY A 147 17.43 15.41 9.97
CA GLY A 147 18.62 16.27 9.85
C GLY A 147 19.41 16.10 8.55
N VAL A 148 18.78 15.57 7.49
CA VAL A 148 19.43 15.31 6.18
C VAL A 148 18.90 16.22 5.07
N GLU A 149 18.20 17.30 5.43
CA GLU A 149 17.60 18.26 4.47
C GLU A 149 18.56 18.85 3.44
N ASN A 150 19.83 19.05 3.80
CA ASN A 150 20.85 19.57 2.88
C ASN A 150 21.16 18.61 1.72
N GLU A 151 20.83 17.33 1.88
CA GLU A 151 21.06 16.25 0.91
C GLU A 151 19.85 16.01 -0.03
N ARG A 152 18.76 16.79 0.12
CA ARG A 152 17.52 16.69 -0.67
C ARG A 152 17.66 17.30 -2.08
N ARG A 153 18.81 17.11 -2.72
CA ARG A 153 19.08 17.61 -4.08
C ARG A 153 18.99 16.51 -5.12
#